data_AF-A0A9P7TDT3-F1
#
_entry.id   AF-A0A9P7TDT3-F1
#
_cell.length_a   1.000
_cell.length_b   1.000
_cell.length_c   1.000
_cell.angle_alpha   90.00
_cell.angle_beta   90.00
_cell.angle_gamma   90.00
#
_symmetry.space_group_name_H-M   'P 1'
#
loop_
_entity.id
_entity.type
_entity.pdbx_description
1 polymer ?
#
loop_
_entity_poly.entity_id
_entity_poly.type
_entity_poly.pdbx_seq_one_letter_code
_entity_poly.pdbx_strand_id
1 'polypeptide(L)'
;MRVLVALTFACGALAAAVQPLEPASEARDVLPSDFDMKGAHLDMETDSKVAGLEARSEELEDTEGLIKRAYLFRRVVKIPEISHGAKPPTPMPVELYGVRFMFLMEMRQTMLGSELKSEWYCSSIRVSNLVSTRRLAIMRTSRRSIFRRVMPSRRSQIVQLPEGLTYLELGAAAAPK
;
A
#
# COMPACT_ATOMS: atom_id res chain seq x y z
N MET A 1 53.87 -41.56 4.80
CA MET A 1 53.51 -40.28 4.13
C MET A 1 52.31 -40.54 3.24
N ARG A 2 51.16 -39.96 3.55
CA ARG A 2 49.93 -40.10 2.77
C ARG A 2 49.84 -38.93 1.81
N VAL A 3 50.01 -39.20 0.52
CA VAL A 3 49.89 -38.22 -0.56
C VAL A 3 48.49 -38.30 -1.16
N LEU A 4 47.96 -37.12 -1.44
CA LEU A 4 46.61 -36.75 -1.81
C LEU A 4 46.15 -37.27 -3.19
N VAL A 5 44.85 -37.05 -3.41
CA VAL A 5 44.16 -36.71 -4.67
C VAL A 5 43.31 -37.83 -5.27
N ALA A 6 41.99 -37.67 -5.16
CA ALA A 6 41.08 -37.47 -6.30
C ALA A 6 39.64 -37.33 -5.79
N LEU A 7 39.09 -36.11 -5.83
CA LEU A 7 37.66 -35.86 -5.62
C LEU A 7 37.14 -35.16 -6.88
N THR A 8 36.31 -35.84 -7.65
CA THR A 8 35.69 -35.30 -8.87
C THR A 8 34.23 -35.72 -8.99
N PHE A 9 33.45 -34.77 -9.51
CA PHE A 9 32.04 -34.80 -9.97
C PHE A 9 30.95 -34.81 -8.87
N ALA A 10 29.92 -33.96 -8.92
CA ALA A 10 29.32 -33.25 -10.05
C ALA A 10 28.68 -31.91 -9.63
N CYS A 11 28.94 -30.86 -10.41
CA CYS A 11 28.15 -29.63 -10.45
C CYS A 11 27.03 -29.78 -11.49
N GLY A 12 25.87 -29.21 -11.16
CA GLY A 12 24.62 -29.40 -11.86
C GLY A 12 24.53 -28.81 -13.26
N ALA A 13 23.60 -29.38 -14.03
CA ALA A 13 23.00 -28.77 -15.20
C ALA A 13 21.53 -29.23 -15.27
N LEU A 14 20.65 -28.53 -14.54
CA LEU A 14 19.21 -28.58 -14.80
C LEU A 14 18.93 -27.71 -16.02
N ALA A 15 19.01 -28.32 -17.20
CA ALA A 15 18.56 -27.74 -18.45
C ALA A 15 17.03 -27.90 -18.54
N ALA A 16 16.30 -26.86 -18.14
CA ALA A 16 14.86 -26.76 -18.36
C ALA A 16 14.58 -25.67 -19.42
N ALA A 17 14.13 -26.15 -20.58
CA ALA A 17 13.27 -25.49 -21.57
C ALA A 17 13.44 -23.96 -21.76
N VAL A 18 14.31 -23.57 -22.69
CA VAL A 18 14.32 -22.24 -23.30
C VAL A 18 13.47 -22.31 -24.58
N GLN A 19 12.25 -21.77 -24.51
CA GLN A 19 11.48 -21.42 -25.72
C GLN A 19 12.00 -20.07 -26.25
N PRO A 20 12.32 -19.95 -27.56
CA PRO A 20 12.51 -18.64 -28.17
C PRO A 20 11.15 -18.02 -28.50
N LEU A 21 10.89 -16.84 -27.92
CA LEU A 21 9.82 -15.93 -28.33
C LEU A 21 10.18 -15.34 -29.70
N GLU A 22 9.27 -15.46 -30.67
CA GLU A 22 9.35 -14.76 -31.97
C GLU A 22 9.28 -13.23 -31.81
N PRO A 23 9.87 -12.47 -32.76
CA PRO A 23 9.93 -11.02 -32.70
C PRO A 23 8.60 -10.35 -33.10
N ALA A 24 8.36 -9.21 -32.46
CA ALA A 24 7.28 -8.28 -32.75
C ALA A 24 7.28 -7.79 -34.21
N SER A 25 6.15 -7.93 -34.90
CA SER A 25 5.83 -7.17 -36.10
C SER A 25 4.40 -6.63 -36.02
N GLU A 26 4.29 -5.32 -36.24
CA GLU A 26 3.18 -4.64 -36.92
C GLU A 26 1.79 -4.56 -36.24
N ALA A 27 1.49 -3.38 -35.70
CA ALA A 27 0.22 -2.67 -35.94
C ALA A 27 0.33 -1.22 -35.42
N ARG A 28 0.85 -0.33 -36.28
CA ARG A 28 0.61 1.12 -36.20
C ARG A 28 -0.32 1.46 -37.33
N ASP A 29 -1.53 1.87 -36.99
CA ASP A 29 -2.55 2.52 -37.82
C ASP A 29 -3.80 2.56 -36.90
N VAL A 30 -4.52 3.64 -36.60
CA VAL A 30 -4.93 4.83 -37.35
C VAL A 30 -5.34 5.90 -36.31
N LEU A 31 -4.89 7.16 -36.45
CA LEU A 31 -5.65 8.34 -36.05
C LEU A 31 -6.50 8.74 -37.28
N PRO A 32 -7.80 9.04 -37.15
CA PRO A 32 -8.16 10.43 -36.84
C PRO A 32 -9.51 10.58 -36.10
N SER A 33 -9.72 11.74 -35.48
CA SER A 33 -10.83 12.64 -35.83
C SER A 33 -10.98 13.76 -34.80
N ASP A 34 -11.05 14.96 -35.37
CA ASP A 34 -11.29 16.25 -34.75
C ASP A 34 -12.58 16.24 -33.91
N PHE A 35 -12.51 16.75 -32.68
CA PHE A 35 -13.70 17.22 -31.98
C PHE A 35 -13.65 18.74 -31.88
N ASP A 36 -14.49 19.33 -32.72
CA ASP A 36 -14.81 20.74 -32.93
C ASP A 36 -15.21 21.44 -31.61
N MET A 37 -14.50 22.51 -31.28
CA MET A 37 -14.89 23.47 -30.25
C MET A 37 -15.78 24.55 -30.89
N LYS A 38 -17.09 24.42 -30.70
CA LYS A 38 -18.06 25.52 -30.80
C LYS A 38 -19.01 25.37 -29.61
N GLY A 39 -19.09 26.28 -28.66
CA GLY A 39 -19.32 27.70 -28.86
C GLY A 39 -20.83 27.94 -28.74
N ALA A 40 -21.35 27.88 -27.51
CA ALA A 40 -22.72 28.30 -27.21
C ALA A 40 -22.68 29.26 -26.00
N HIS A 41 -22.59 30.54 -26.33
CA HIS A 41 -23.01 31.64 -25.48
C HIS A 41 -24.49 31.41 -25.12
N LEU A 42 -24.83 31.39 -23.84
CA LEU A 42 -26.19 31.67 -23.40
C LEU A 42 -26.16 32.93 -22.55
N ASP A 43 -27.00 33.83 -23.03
CA ASP A 43 -27.16 35.21 -22.66
C ASP A 43 -27.76 35.36 -21.26
N MET A 44 -27.35 36.43 -20.61
CA MET A 44 -27.80 36.87 -19.31
C MET A 44 -29.02 37.78 -19.53
N GLU A 45 -30.15 37.55 -18.85
CA GLU A 45 -30.90 38.60 -18.13
C GLU A 45 -32.30 38.19 -17.62
N THR A 46 -32.48 38.41 -16.31
CA THR A 46 -33.67 38.87 -15.57
C THR A 46 -34.98 38.08 -15.60
N ASP A 47 -35.39 37.57 -14.44
CA ASP A 47 -36.53 38.20 -13.75
C ASP A 47 -36.62 37.89 -12.25
N SER A 48 -36.90 38.94 -11.48
CA SER A 48 -37.01 38.97 -10.03
C SER A 48 -38.40 38.51 -9.56
N LYS A 49 -38.46 37.78 -8.44
CA LYS A 49 -39.48 37.81 -7.37
C LYS A 49 -39.65 36.43 -6.73
N VAL A 50 -38.88 36.14 -5.68
CA VAL A 50 -39.44 35.56 -4.44
C VAL A 50 -38.59 36.07 -3.28
N ALA A 51 -38.93 37.26 -2.80
CA ALA A 51 -38.53 37.72 -1.48
C ALA A 51 -39.30 36.89 -0.44
N GLY A 52 -38.60 36.44 0.60
CA GLY A 52 -39.21 35.90 1.82
C GLY A 52 -38.89 34.44 2.04
N LEU A 53 -37.77 34.18 2.72
CA LEU A 53 -37.55 33.01 3.59
C LEU A 53 -36.27 33.24 4.44
N GLU A 54 -36.13 34.43 5.02
CA GLU A 54 -35.13 34.71 6.06
C GLU A 54 -35.84 35.14 7.33
N ALA A 55 -36.45 34.17 8.03
CA ALA A 55 -36.82 34.31 9.42
C ALA A 55 -37.05 32.94 10.05
N ARG A 56 -36.09 32.55 10.91
CA ARG A 56 -36.23 31.62 12.05
C ARG A 56 -36.61 30.16 11.76
N SER A 57 -35.60 29.30 11.93
CA SER A 57 -35.78 27.95 12.48
C SER A 57 -34.54 27.59 13.32
N GLU A 58 -34.37 28.27 14.46
CA GLU A 58 -33.82 27.56 15.63
C GLU A 58 -34.93 26.59 16.04
N GLU A 59 -34.77 25.31 15.67
CA GLU A 59 -35.47 24.09 16.14
C GLU A 59 -35.53 23.09 14.98
N LEU A 60 -34.43 22.38 14.78
CA LEU A 60 -34.42 21.00 14.28
C LEU A 60 -33.32 20.30 15.07
N GLU A 61 -33.59 20.14 16.37
CA GLU A 61 -33.10 18.96 17.08
C GLU A 61 -33.61 17.72 16.33
N ASP A 62 -32.71 16.74 16.20
CA ASP A 62 -33.01 15.35 15.88
C ASP A 62 -33.83 15.08 14.62
N THR A 63 -33.14 14.89 13.51
CA THR A 63 -33.00 13.58 12.83
C THR A 63 -32.27 13.78 11.49
N GLU A 64 -31.72 12.72 10.90
CA GLU A 64 -31.18 12.72 9.52
C GLU A 64 -29.75 13.26 9.31
N GLY A 65 -28.83 12.88 10.19
CA GLY A 65 -27.39 13.07 9.95
C GLY A 65 -26.50 11.89 10.34
N LEU A 66 -27.06 10.79 10.85
CA LEU A 66 -26.35 9.54 11.14
C LEU A 66 -26.07 8.79 9.83
N ILE A 67 -25.40 9.44 8.88
CA ILE A 67 -24.51 8.73 7.97
C ILE A 67 -23.52 8.06 8.91
N LYS A 68 -23.72 6.76 9.16
CA LYS A 68 -22.82 5.86 9.86
C LYS A 68 -21.44 5.99 9.23
N ARG A 69 -20.67 7.00 9.65
CA ARG A 69 -19.27 7.17 9.25
C ARG A 69 -18.63 5.87 9.68
N ALA A 70 -18.28 5.03 8.71
CA ALA A 70 -17.50 3.84 9.01
C ALA A 70 -16.26 4.35 9.75
N TYR A 71 -16.20 4.10 11.06
CA TYR A 71 -15.13 4.62 11.89
C TYR A 71 -13.80 4.15 11.30
N LEU A 72 -13.05 5.11 10.77
CA LEU A 72 -11.76 4.88 10.16
C LEU A 72 -10.69 5.25 11.18
N PHE A 73 -10.14 4.23 11.80
CA PHE A 73 -9.05 4.37 12.76
C PHE A 73 -7.76 4.54 11.98
N ARG A 74 -7.00 5.59 12.28
CA ARG A 74 -5.73 5.91 11.62
C ARG A 74 -4.66 6.23 12.66
N ARG A 75 -3.42 5.85 12.35
CA ARG A 75 -2.25 6.20 13.17
C ARG A 75 -1.04 6.35 12.26
N VAL A 76 -0.31 7.45 12.44
CA VAL A 76 1.02 7.61 11.85
C VAL A 76 2.03 6.92 12.77
N VAL A 77 2.88 6.09 12.19
CA VAL A 77 3.89 5.30 12.90
C VAL A 77 5.24 5.47 12.21
N LYS A 78 6.31 5.48 13.02
CA LYS A 78 7.67 5.44 12.51
C LYS A 78 7.99 4.01 12.10
N ILE A 79 8.61 3.82 10.94
CA ILE A 79 9.16 2.53 10.54
C ILE A 79 10.33 2.22 11.47
N PRO A 80 10.46 0.97 11.96
CA PRO A 80 11.60 0.57 12.78
C PRO A 80 12.91 0.96 12.11
N GLU A 81 13.78 1.62 12.87
CA GLU A 81 15.03 2.17 12.34
C GLU A 81 15.97 1.07 11.87
N ILE A 82 16.83 1.43 10.91
CA ILE A 82 17.91 0.56 10.48
C ILE A 82 18.86 0.38 11.68
N SER A 83 19.06 -0.86 12.11
CA SER A 83 19.96 -1.16 13.22
C SER A 83 21.12 -2.03 12.78
N HIS A 84 22.32 -1.68 13.24
CA HIS A 84 23.52 -2.49 13.04
C HIS A 84 23.66 -3.49 14.18
N GLY A 85 23.97 -4.75 13.86
CA GLY A 85 24.28 -5.75 14.88
C GLY A 85 23.83 -7.17 14.55
N ALA A 86 24.14 -8.10 15.46
CA ALA A 86 23.93 -9.53 15.26
C ALA A 86 22.47 -9.98 15.43
N LYS A 87 21.59 -9.17 16.03
CA LYS A 87 20.19 -9.52 16.29
C LYS A 87 19.25 -8.52 15.62
N PRO A 88 18.14 -8.98 15.02
CA PRO A 88 17.13 -8.10 14.47
C PRO A 88 16.46 -7.31 15.59
N PRO A 89 16.09 -6.05 15.35
CA PRO A 89 15.22 -5.33 16.26
C PRO A 89 13.84 -6.01 16.24
N THR A 90 13.16 -6.03 17.39
CA THR A 90 11.83 -6.63 17.52
C THR A 90 10.79 -5.51 17.67
N PRO A 91 10.29 -4.95 16.57
CA PRO A 91 9.32 -3.88 16.63
C PRO A 91 7.98 -4.36 17.19
N MET A 92 7.37 -3.56 18.06
CA MET A 92 6.04 -3.86 18.58
C MET A 92 5.00 -3.80 17.44
N PRO A 93 4.10 -4.80 17.33
CA PRO A 93 3.04 -4.75 16.35
C PRO A 93 2.06 -3.62 16.68
N VAL A 94 1.46 -3.04 15.64
CA VAL A 94 0.44 -2.00 15.79
C VAL A 94 -0.91 -2.63 15.51
N GLU A 95 -1.87 -2.43 16.41
CA GLU A 95 -3.23 -2.93 16.23
C GLU A 95 -4.21 -1.76 16.11
N LEU A 96 -5.02 -1.80 15.06
CA LEU A 96 -6.08 -0.84 14.79
C LEU A 96 -7.35 -1.61 14.45
N TYR A 97 -8.39 -1.44 15.26
CA TYR A 97 -9.74 -1.96 14.98
C TYR A 97 -9.79 -3.47 14.61
N GLY A 98 -8.97 -4.28 15.29
CA GLY A 98 -8.86 -5.72 15.05
C GLY A 98 -7.97 -6.12 13.87
N VAL A 99 -7.29 -5.17 13.21
CA VAL A 99 -6.24 -5.42 12.22
C VAL A 99 -4.87 -5.19 12.87
N ARG A 100 -4.00 -6.20 12.80
CA ARG A 100 -2.60 -6.15 13.28
C ARG A 100 -1.65 -5.90 12.12
N PHE A 101 -0.75 -4.95 12.31
CA PHE A 101 0.36 -4.62 11.42
C PHE A 101 1.66 -5.02 12.13
N MET A 102 2.33 -6.03 11.61
CA MET A 102 3.57 -6.56 12.16
C MET A 102 4.71 -6.29 11.20
N PHE A 103 5.71 -5.53 11.63
CA PHE A 103 6.89 -5.21 10.83
C PHE A 103 7.83 -6.40 10.78
N LEU A 104 8.21 -6.80 9.58
CA LEU A 104 9.16 -7.88 9.33
C LEU A 104 10.51 -7.27 8.99
N MET A 105 11.51 -7.61 9.80
CA MET A 105 12.88 -7.16 9.63
C MET A 105 13.68 -8.17 8.81
N GLU A 106 14.54 -7.67 7.95
CA GLU A 106 15.42 -8.46 7.08
C GLU A 106 16.85 -7.92 7.17
N MET A 107 17.84 -8.80 7.01
CA MET A 107 19.24 -8.43 7.02
C MET A 107 19.71 -8.18 5.59
N ARG A 108 20.39 -7.07 5.36
CA ARG A 108 21.17 -6.82 4.14
C ARG A 108 22.61 -6.54 4.48
N GLN A 109 23.50 -6.77 3.52
CA GLN A 109 24.91 -6.39 3.63
C GLN A 109 25.17 -5.18 2.74
N THR A 110 25.74 -4.13 3.31
CA THR A 110 26.10 -2.90 2.62
C THR A 110 27.61 -2.68 2.70
N MET A 111 28.23 -2.31 1.59
CA MET A 111 29.64 -1.89 1.58
C MET A 111 29.72 -0.42 2.00
N LEU A 112 30.41 -0.16 3.10
CA LEU A 112 30.67 1.19 3.60
C LEU A 112 32.18 1.45 3.49
N GLY A 113 32.61 2.01 2.37
CA GLY A 113 34.04 2.10 2.03
C GLY A 113 34.61 0.72 1.74
N SER A 114 35.62 0.29 2.51
CA SER A 114 36.23 -1.05 2.42
C SER A 114 35.61 -2.08 3.37
N GLU A 115 34.64 -1.69 4.20
CA GLU A 115 34.02 -2.57 5.19
C GLU A 115 32.64 -3.08 4.74
N LEU A 116 32.42 -4.38 4.88
CA LEU A 116 31.09 -4.98 4.73
C LEU A 116 30.33 -4.88 6.06
N LYS A 117 29.20 -4.19 6.08
CA LYS A 117 28.35 -4.04 7.26
C LYS A 117 27.02 -4.76 7.07
N SER A 118 26.58 -5.47 8.10
CA SER A 118 25.25 -6.06 8.16
C SER A 118 24.27 -5.06 8.79
N GLU A 119 23.15 -4.83 8.11
CA GLU A 119 22.10 -3.90 8.52
C GLU A 119 20.76 -4.63 8.56
N TRP A 120 20.03 -4.44 9.65
CA TRP A 120 18.62 -4.84 9.72
C TRP A 120 17.74 -3.70 9.26
N TYR A 121 16.80 -3.98 8.36
CA TYR A 121 15.84 -3.00 7.86
C TYR A 121 14.45 -3.64 7.75
N CYS A 122 13.40 -2.82 7.75
CA CYS A 122 12.04 -3.32 7.57
C CYS A 122 11.75 -3.49 6.08
N SER A 123 11.70 -4.73 5.59
CA SER A 123 11.42 -5.03 4.18
C SER A 123 9.93 -5.13 3.91
N SER A 124 9.14 -5.61 4.87
CA SER A 124 7.73 -5.87 4.67
C SER A 124 6.90 -5.74 5.95
N ILE A 125 5.58 -5.63 5.79
CA ILE A 125 4.62 -5.66 6.89
C ILE A 125 3.63 -6.80 6.66
N ARG A 126 3.46 -7.65 7.69
CA ARG A 126 2.35 -8.59 7.75
C ARG A 126 1.11 -7.89 8.31
N VAL A 127 0.07 -7.84 7.49
CA VAL A 127 -1.24 -7.32 7.84
C VAL A 127 -2.16 -8.50 8.14
N SER A 128 -2.69 -8.58 9.35
CA SER A 128 -3.54 -9.69 9.81
C SER A 128 -4.87 -9.17 10.33
N ASN A 129 -5.97 -9.70 9.82
CA ASN A 129 -7.28 -9.50 10.42
C ASN A 129 -7.46 -10.49 11.57
N LEU A 130 -7.55 -10.01 12.80
CA LEU A 130 -7.68 -10.84 14.00
C LEU A 130 -9.13 -11.20 14.32
N VAL A 131 -10.10 -10.47 13.73
CA VAL A 131 -11.53 -10.65 14.04
C VAL A 131 -12.23 -11.58 13.05
N SER A 132 -13.41 -12.06 13.44
CA SER A 132 -14.26 -12.94 12.63
C SER A 132 -14.97 -12.23 11.47
N THR A 133 -14.95 -10.91 11.43
CA THR A 133 -15.60 -10.08 10.41
C THR A 133 -14.58 -9.50 9.43
N ARG A 134 -15.02 -9.18 8.20
CA ARG A 134 -14.14 -8.54 7.20
C ARG A 134 -13.76 -7.13 7.64
N ARG A 135 -12.50 -6.75 7.43
CA ARG A 135 -11.97 -5.41 7.76
C ARG A 135 -11.31 -4.77 6.55
N LEU A 136 -11.47 -3.47 6.37
CA LEU A 136 -10.65 -2.72 5.43
C LEU A 136 -9.33 -2.36 6.12
N ALA A 137 -8.20 -2.80 5.58
CA ALA A 137 -6.87 -2.43 6.03
C ALA A 137 -6.23 -1.47 5.02
N ILE A 138 -5.59 -0.42 5.54
CA ILE A 138 -5.01 0.67 4.78
C ILE A 138 -3.59 0.92 5.28
N MET A 139 -2.67 1.12 4.34
CA MET A 139 -1.31 1.58 4.60
C MET A 139 -0.93 2.56 3.50
N ARG A 140 -0.54 3.77 3.90
CA ARG A 140 -0.16 4.84 2.97
C ARG A 140 1.03 5.62 3.48
N THR A 141 1.75 6.25 2.56
CA THR A 141 2.70 7.32 2.84
C THR A 141 1.99 8.67 2.68
N SER A 142 2.69 9.77 2.94
CA SER A 142 2.20 11.11 2.62
C SER A 142 1.91 11.31 1.13
N ARG A 143 2.57 10.55 0.25
CA ARG A 143 2.49 10.73 -1.21
C ARG A 143 1.60 9.70 -1.92
N ARG A 144 1.50 8.47 -1.41
CA ARG A 144 0.78 7.39 -2.10
C ARG A 144 0.23 6.31 -1.15
N SER A 145 -0.82 5.63 -1.60
CA SER A 145 -1.29 4.39 -0.97
C SER A 145 -0.34 3.25 -1.31
N ILE A 146 0.11 2.49 -0.31
CA ILE A 146 0.91 1.27 -0.50
C ILE A 146 0.00 0.04 -0.50
N PHE A 147 -0.98 0.03 0.40
CA PHE A 147 -1.90 -1.10 0.55
C PHE A 147 -3.28 -0.59 0.93
N ARG A 148 -4.30 -1.09 0.23
CA ARG A 148 -5.70 -0.86 0.59
C ARG A 148 -6.49 -2.08 0.18
N ARG A 149 -6.89 -2.91 1.15
CA ARG A 149 -7.60 -4.16 0.85
C ARG A 149 -8.62 -4.51 1.93
N VAL A 150 -9.74 -5.07 1.49
CA VAL A 150 -10.66 -5.78 2.38
C VAL A 150 -10.03 -7.12 2.75
N MET A 151 -9.63 -7.24 4.01
CA MET A 151 -9.07 -8.44 4.61
C MET A 151 -10.21 -9.38 5.00
N PRO A 152 -10.23 -10.62 4.48
CA PRO A 152 -11.16 -11.65 4.95
C PRO A 152 -10.97 -11.95 6.44
N SER A 153 -11.96 -12.61 7.04
CA SER A 153 -11.91 -13.07 8.43
C SER A 153 -10.68 -13.93 8.70
N ARG A 154 -9.95 -13.63 9.78
CA ARG A 154 -8.78 -14.41 10.25
C ARG A 154 -7.70 -14.67 9.18
N ARG A 155 -7.56 -13.78 8.20
CA ARG A 155 -6.54 -13.87 7.14
C ARG A 155 -5.40 -12.90 7.37
N SER A 156 -4.23 -13.28 6.85
CA SER A 156 -3.05 -12.43 6.82
C SER A 156 -2.50 -12.29 5.41
N GLN A 157 -1.84 -11.16 5.16
CA GLN A 157 -1.13 -10.88 3.92
C GLN A 157 0.18 -10.16 4.24
N ILE A 158 1.25 -10.51 3.55
CA ILE A 158 2.53 -9.79 3.61
C ILE A 158 2.56 -8.76 2.48
N VAL A 159 2.95 -7.54 2.82
CA VAL A 159 3.06 -6.41 1.90
C VAL A 159 4.50 -5.93 1.91
N GLN A 160 5.15 -5.95 0.75
CA GLN A 160 6.49 -5.40 0.60
C GLN A 160 6.45 -3.88 0.72
N LEU A 161 7.41 -3.32 1.46
CA LEU A 161 7.55 -1.89 1.63
C LEU A 161 8.53 -1.32 0.61
N PRO A 162 8.23 -0.14 0.04
CA PRO A 162 9.23 0.65 -0.67
C PRO A 162 10.41 1.00 0.24
N GLU A 163 11.61 1.02 -0.34
CA GLU A 163 12.81 1.47 0.36
C GLU A 163 12.77 2.97 0.69
N GLY A 164 13.57 3.38 1.68
CA GLY A 164 13.75 4.79 2.04
C GLY A 164 12.57 5.43 2.79
N LEU A 165 11.60 4.62 3.26
CA LEU A 165 10.48 5.13 4.04
C LEU A 165 10.86 5.29 5.52
N THR A 166 10.44 6.40 6.13
CA THR A 166 10.64 6.67 7.57
C THR A 166 9.33 6.59 8.35
N TYR A 167 8.21 6.93 7.71
CA TYR A 167 6.89 6.97 8.35
C TYR A 167 5.83 6.31 7.46
N LEU A 168 4.85 5.70 8.12
CA LEU A 168 3.67 5.13 7.50
C LEU A 168 2.42 5.60 8.24
N GLU A 169 1.37 5.89 7.50
CA GLU A 169 0.03 5.96 8.08
C GLU A 169 -0.65 4.62 7.90
N LEU A 170 -1.00 4.01 9.03
CA LEU A 170 -1.77 2.79 9.11
C LEU A 170 -3.23 3.13 9.35
N GLY A 171 -4.14 2.36 8.77
CA GLY A 171 -5.57 2.54 8.97
C GLY A 171 -6.36 1.25 8.94
N ALA A 172 -7.44 1.22 9.69
CA ALA A 172 -8.39 0.12 9.71
C ALA A 172 -9.83 0.62 9.86
N ALA A 173 -10.75 -0.03 9.16
CA ALA A 173 -12.17 0.28 9.23
C ALA A 173 -13.02 -1.00 9.04
N ALA A 174 -14.33 -0.87 9.25
CA ALA A 174 -15.27 -1.88 8.78
C ALA A 174 -15.14 -2.04 7.26
N ALA A 175 -15.27 -3.27 6.76
CA ALA A 175 -15.34 -3.49 5.32
C ALA A 175 -16.63 -2.87 4.75
N PRO A 176 -16.57 -2.28 3.54
CA PRO A 176 -17.79 -1.86 2.83
C PRO A 176 -18.69 -3.07 2.56
N LYS A 177 -20.00 -2.82 2.49
CA LYS A 177 -21.00 -3.85 2.18
C LYS A 177 -20.87 -4.28 0.72
#